data_AF-A0A5C7P841-F1
#
_entry.id   AF-A0A5C7P841-F1
#
_cell.length_a   1.000
_cell.length_b   1.000
_cell.length_c   1.000
_cell.angle_alpha   90.00
_cell.angle_beta   90.00
_cell.angle_gamma   90.00
#
_symmetry.space_group_name_H-M   'P 1'
#
loop_
_entity.id
_entity.type
_entity.pdbx_description
1 polymer ?
#
loop_
_entity_poly.entity_id
_entity_poly.type
_entity_poly.pdbx_seq_one_letter_code
_entity_poly.pdbx_strand_id
1 'polypeptide(L)'
;MLKQTPNGTRYFTAPEAVIVAATRWGNEEARLQEDFIDPLFPESEEAYFEDAALPDDGAQLAKFAGQLCYLSFGPQRTRNAQAAAYLRHIKESGHGSVLEHVSYSVLLWGVSRAFTHELVRHRAGFGFSQVSQRYVAGKHLRFVETPAIAAADRAGFEAWIDACVVEYERRERQLLAARRIDMSKATTDQRKAVRQEARRCLPNEAEAPILVTGNVRAWRHMVEQRASQYADAEACRAAMLCFTKLREFEPLLWEDYTIENVREDGLPTVRTPYRKV
;
A
#
# COMPACT_ATOMS: atom_id res chain seq x y z
N MET A 1 14.83 11.98 -5.98
CA MET A 1 13.60 11.88 -5.14
C MET A 1 13.84 12.45 -3.76
N LEU A 2 14.80 11.93 -2.99
CA LEU A 2 15.29 12.58 -1.76
C LEU A 2 16.16 13.80 -2.10
N LYS A 3 15.93 14.91 -1.40
CA LYS A 3 16.67 16.16 -1.48
C LYS A 3 17.03 16.65 -0.06
N GLN A 4 17.89 17.66 -0.01
CA GLN A 4 18.37 18.24 1.24
C GLN A 4 18.50 19.75 1.11
N THR A 5 18.03 20.51 2.11
CA THR A 5 18.23 21.95 2.21
C THR A 5 19.70 22.28 2.51
N PRO A 6 20.14 23.54 2.32
CA PRO A 6 21.48 23.97 2.74
C PRO A 6 21.75 23.76 4.24
N ASN A 7 20.71 23.79 5.09
CA ASN A 7 20.82 23.54 6.53
C ASN A 7 20.75 22.05 6.89
N GLY A 8 20.66 21.16 5.90
CA GLY A 8 20.72 19.72 6.09
C GLY A 8 19.37 19.02 6.29
N THR A 9 18.24 19.74 6.24
CA THR A 9 16.90 19.15 6.37
C THR A 9 16.56 18.34 5.12
N ARG A 10 16.13 17.10 5.31
CA ARG A 10 15.84 16.19 4.20
C ARG A 10 14.37 16.20 3.82
N TYR A 11 14.07 16.11 2.53
CA TYR A 11 12.69 16.03 2.05
C TYR A 11 12.57 15.21 0.76
N PHE A 12 11.38 14.67 0.50
CA PHE A 12 11.06 13.92 -0.72
C PHE A 12 10.27 14.77 -1.69
N THR A 13 10.52 14.57 -2.97
CA THR A 13 9.82 15.24 -4.09
C THR A 13 8.80 14.33 -4.79
N ALA A 14 8.81 13.04 -4.44
CA ALA A 14 7.87 12.04 -4.94
C ALA A 14 7.78 10.89 -3.91
N PRO A 15 6.64 10.18 -3.86
CA PRO A 15 6.52 8.96 -3.06
C PRO A 15 7.33 7.82 -3.68
N GLU A 16 7.69 6.85 -2.84
CA GLU A 16 8.31 5.60 -3.23
C GLU A 16 7.57 4.43 -2.57
N ALA A 17 7.56 3.28 -3.23
CA ALA A 17 6.84 2.10 -2.76
C ALA A 17 7.54 0.80 -3.17
N VAL A 18 7.54 -0.17 -2.25
CA VAL A 18 8.08 -1.52 -2.48
C VAL A 18 7.11 -2.55 -1.89
N ILE A 19 6.82 -3.62 -2.64
CA ILE A 19 6.13 -4.80 -2.12
C ILE A 19 7.14 -5.58 -1.28
N VAL A 20 6.92 -5.64 0.03
CA VAL A 20 7.83 -6.31 0.99
C VAL A 20 7.34 -7.68 1.43
N ALA A 21 6.07 -8.00 1.18
CA ALA A 21 5.50 -9.33 1.36
C ALA A 21 4.32 -9.54 0.42
N ALA A 22 4.12 -10.78 -0.01
CA ALA A 22 3.06 -11.18 -0.93
C ALA A 22 2.54 -12.57 -0.56
N THR A 23 1.28 -12.85 -0.92
CA THR A 23 0.74 -14.22 -0.96
C THR A 23 1.65 -15.09 -1.83
N ARG A 24 1.89 -16.32 -1.34
CA ARG A 24 2.57 -17.37 -2.09
C ARG A 24 1.65 -18.60 -2.16
N TRP A 25 1.60 -19.22 -3.32
CA TRP A 25 0.89 -20.49 -3.54
C TRP A 25 1.90 -21.67 -3.58
N GLY A 26 1.40 -22.89 -3.44
CA GLY A 26 2.21 -24.11 -3.58
C GLY A 26 2.56 -24.86 -2.29
N ASN A 27 1.76 -24.71 -1.22
CA ASN A 27 1.90 -25.54 -0.01
C ASN A 27 0.93 -26.73 -0.05
N GLU A 28 1.44 -27.94 0.24
CA GLU A 28 0.63 -29.15 0.43
C GLU A 28 -0.25 -29.53 -0.78
N GLU A 29 0.17 -29.22 -2.02
CA GLU A 29 -0.63 -29.51 -3.23
C GLU A 29 -0.89 -31.01 -3.41
N ALA A 30 0.11 -31.87 -3.15
CA ALA A 30 -0.06 -33.32 -3.20
C ALA A 30 -1.13 -33.79 -2.20
N ARG A 31 -1.11 -33.24 -0.99
CA ARG A 31 -2.11 -33.55 0.04
C ARG A 31 -3.49 -33.00 -0.31
N LEU A 32 -3.57 -31.80 -0.88
CA LEU A 32 -4.83 -31.24 -1.40
C LEU A 32 -5.40 -32.12 -2.51
N GLN A 33 -4.53 -32.69 -3.36
CA GLN A 33 -4.95 -33.64 -4.38
C GLN A 33 -5.52 -34.92 -3.75
N GLU A 34 -4.69 -35.62 -2.96
CA GLU A 34 -4.98 -36.95 -2.42
C GLU A 34 -6.11 -36.93 -1.38
N ASP A 35 -6.07 -36.00 -0.43
CA ASP A 35 -7.00 -36.00 0.72
C ASP A 35 -8.32 -35.27 0.42
N PHE A 36 -8.33 -34.33 -0.53
CA PHE A 36 -9.47 -33.44 -0.75
C PHE A 36 -10.07 -33.55 -2.16
N ILE A 37 -9.27 -33.49 -3.22
CA ILE A 37 -9.81 -33.47 -4.60
C ILE A 37 -10.15 -34.89 -5.08
N ASP A 38 -9.24 -35.86 -4.94
CA ASP A 38 -9.44 -37.24 -5.44
C ASP A 38 -10.70 -37.91 -4.85
N PRO A 39 -11.01 -37.78 -3.54
CA PRO A 39 -12.23 -38.35 -2.98
C PRO A 39 -13.52 -37.71 -3.51
N LEU A 40 -13.45 -36.46 -3.98
CA LEU A 40 -14.60 -35.76 -4.59
C LEU A 40 -14.76 -36.10 -6.08
N PHE A 41 -13.68 -36.48 -6.77
CA PHE A 41 -13.64 -36.77 -8.20
C PHE A 41 -12.94 -38.12 -8.50
N PRO A 42 -13.43 -39.25 -7.96
CA PRO A 42 -12.75 -40.55 -8.08
C PRO A 42 -12.67 -41.09 -9.52
N GLU A 43 -13.50 -40.57 -10.42
CA GLU A 43 -13.53 -40.91 -11.85
C GLU A 43 -12.59 -40.02 -12.69
N SER A 44 -11.91 -39.05 -12.08
CA SER A 44 -11.00 -38.16 -12.82
C SER A 44 -9.69 -38.89 -13.12
N GLU A 45 -9.36 -39.04 -14.40
CA GLU A 45 -8.10 -39.66 -14.83
C GLU A 45 -6.88 -38.72 -14.68
N GLU A 46 -7.12 -37.42 -14.49
CA GLU A 46 -6.08 -36.39 -14.40
C GLU A 46 -6.22 -35.60 -13.09
N ALA A 47 -5.09 -35.41 -12.41
CA ALA A 47 -5.04 -34.62 -11.17
C ALA A 47 -5.29 -33.12 -11.46
N TYR A 48 -5.83 -32.39 -10.48
CA TYR A 48 -6.08 -30.95 -10.62
C TYR A 48 -4.77 -30.16 -10.81
N PHE A 49 -3.73 -30.52 -10.03
CA PHE A 49 -2.42 -29.87 -10.02
C PHE A 49 -1.49 -30.33 -11.16
N GLU A 50 -1.87 -31.35 -11.92
CA GLU A 50 -1.27 -31.66 -13.22
C GLU A 50 -1.80 -30.68 -14.28
N ASP A 51 -1.38 -29.41 -14.19
CA ASP A 51 -1.74 -28.34 -15.13
C ASP A 51 -0.49 -27.52 -15.49
N ALA A 52 -0.59 -26.67 -16.51
CA ALA A 52 0.48 -25.74 -16.84
C ALA A 52 0.74 -24.78 -15.67
N ALA A 53 2.01 -24.42 -15.43
CA ALA A 53 2.35 -23.48 -14.38
C ALA A 53 1.67 -22.12 -14.61
N LEU A 54 1.04 -21.59 -13.56
CA LEU A 54 0.59 -20.21 -13.48
C LEU A 54 1.61 -19.46 -12.61
N PRO A 55 2.43 -18.55 -13.15
CA PRO A 55 3.52 -17.92 -12.40
C PRO A 55 3.01 -16.94 -11.32
N ASP A 56 1.76 -16.52 -11.43
CA ASP A 56 1.11 -15.54 -10.56
C ASP A 56 0.44 -16.26 -9.37
N ASP A 57 1.12 -16.33 -8.23
CA ASP A 57 0.67 -17.02 -7.00
C ASP A 57 -0.70 -16.52 -6.51
N GLY A 58 -0.93 -15.21 -6.54
CA GLY A 58 -2.19 -14.59 -6.18
C GLY A 58 -3.30 -14.97 -7.15
N ALA A 59 -3.02 -14.95 -8.46
CA ALA A 59 -3.96 -15.42 -9.48
C ALA A 59 -4.31 -16.90 -9.30
N GLN A 60 -3.33 -17.75 -8.97
CA GLN A 60 -3.52 -19.17 -8.70
C GLN A 60 -4.40 -19.40 -7.47
N LEU A 61 -4.14 -18.70 -6.36
CA LEU A 61 -4.97 -18.77 -5.16
C LEU A 61 -6.40 -18.28 -5.43
N ALA A 62 -6.57 -17.16 -6.13
CA ALA A 62 -7.89 -16.64 -6.47
C ALA A 62 -8.67 -17.60 -7.38
N LYS A 63 -8.03 -18.18 -8.40
CA LYS A 63 -8.64 -19.21 -9.25
C LYS A 63 -9.09 -20.42 -8.43
N PHE A 64 -8.20 -20.97 -7.60
CA PHE A 64 -8.51 -22.11 -6.74
C PHE A 64 -9.69 -21.81 -5.80
N ALA A 65 -9.67 -20.66 -5.13
CA ALA A 65 -10.75 -20.24 -4.22
C ALA A 65 -12.09 -20.07 -4.96
N GLY A 66 -12.09 -19.53 -6.17
CA GLY A 66 -13.29 -19.46 -7.01
C GLY A 66 -13.81 -20.85 -7.40
N GLN A 67 -12.92 -21.76 -7.77
CA GLN A 67 -13.30 -23.11 -8.18
C GLN A 67 -13.85 -23.94 -7.02
N LEU A 68 -13.31 -23.72 -5.81
CA LEU A 68 -13.75 -24.36 -4.58
C LEU A 68 -15.24 -24.12 -4.29
N CYS A 69 -15.73 -22.89 -4.51
CA CYS A 69 -17.14 -22.54 -4.26
C CYS A 69 -18.13 -23.40 -5.07
N TYR A 70 -17.68 -23.97 -6.19
CA TYR A 70 -18.50 -24.78 -7.09
C TYR A 70 -17.99 -26.22 -7.24
N LEU A 71 -16.97 -26.60 -6.45
CA LEU A 71 -16.23 -27.86 -6.62
C LEU A 71 -15.85 -28.11 -8.10
N SER A 72 -15.41 -27.07 -8.80
CA SER A 72 -15.11 -27.16 -10.25
C SER A 72 -13.66 -27.61 -10.50
N PHE A 73 -13.28 -28.74 -9.91
CA PHE A 73 -11.94 -29.33 -9.96
C PHE A 73 -11.81 -30.53 -10.90
N GLY A 74 -12.93 -31.11 -11.37
CA GLY A 74 -12.93 -32.29 -12.24
C GLY A 74 -12.53 -32.03 -13.70
N PRO A 75 -12.83 -32.95 -14.64
CA PRO A 75 -12.36 -32.89 -16.03
C PRO A 75 -12.79 -31.63 -16.82
N GLN A 76 -13.93 -31.02 -16.45
CA GLN A 76 -14.44 -29.79 -17.06
C GLN A 76 -13.96 -28.51 -16.38
N ARG A 77 -12.98 -28.61 -15.47
CA ARG A 77 -12.41 -27.46 -14.76
C ARG A 77 -11.84 -26.43 -15.72
N THR A 78 -11.82 -25.17 -15.29
CA THR A 78 -11.00 -24.16 -15.95
C THR A 78 -9.53 -24.41 -15.65
N ARG A 79 -8.71 -24.49 -16.69
CA ARG A 79 -7.26 -24.75 -16.60
C ARG A 79 -6.46 -23.46 -16.46
N ASN A 80 -5.20 -23.57 -16.05
CA ASN A 80 -4.31 -22.43 -15.85
C ASN A 80 -4.08 -21.61 -17.13
N ALA A 81 -4.07 -22.26 -18.30
CA ALA A 81 -4.04 -21.59 -19.60
C ALA A 81 -5.25 -20.66 -19.85
N GLN A 82 -6.34 -20.83 -19.10
CA GLN A 82 -7.58 -20.04 -19.19
C GLN A 82 -7.79 -19.13 -17.97
N ALA A 83 -6.79 -19.00 -17.08
CA ALA A 83 -6.90 -18.27 -15.83
C ALA A 83 -7.31 -16.80 -16.03
N ALA A 84 -6.78 -16.12 -17.05
CA ALA A 84 -7.17 -14.74 -17.37
C ALA A 84 -8.68 -14.61 -17.63
N ALA A 85 -9.23 -15.49 -18.48
CA ALA A 85 -10.66 -15.50 -18.79
C ALA A 85 -11.50 -15.83 -17.54
N TYR A 86 -11.04 -16.75 -16.70
CA TYR A 86 -11.70 -17.12 -15.45
C TYR A 86 -11.76 -15.96 -14.45
N LEU A 87 -10.62 -15.29 -14.21
CA LEU A 87 -10.53 -14.16 -13.29
C LEU A 87 -11.32 -12.94 -13.80
N ARG A 88 -11.33 -12.71 -15.12
CA ARG A 88 -12.24 -11.73 -15.73
C ARG A 88 -13.71 -12.07 -15.46
N HIS A 89 -14.11 -13.33 -15.64
CA HIS A 89 -15.48 -13.76 -15.37
C HIS A 89 -15.89 -13.61 -13.90
N ILE A 90 -14.97 -13.89 -12.96
CA ILE A 90 -15.16 -13.60 -11.52
C ILE A 90 -15.48 -12.12 -11.32
N LYS A 91 -14.73 -11.24 -11.99
CA LYS A 91 -14.92 -9.79 -11.86
C LYS A 91 -16.23 -9.31 -12.49
N GLU A 92 -16.57 -9.81 -13.67
CA GLU A 92 -17.83 -9.54 -14.36
C GLU A 92 -19.05 -9.96 -13.54
N SER A 93 -18.96 -11.10 -12.86
CA SER A 93 -20.04 -11.65 -12.04
C SER A 93 -20.14 -10.98 -10.66
N GLY A 94 -19.23 -10.07 -10.31
CA GLY A 94 -19.22 -9.40 -9.01
C GLY A 94 -18.75 -10.28 -7.84
N HIS A 95 -18.09 -11.40 -8.11
CA HIS A 95 -17.59 -12.34 -7.09
C HIS A 95 -16.27 -11.86 -6.44
N GLY A 96 -16.19 -10.58 -6.08
CA GLY A 96 -14.96 -9.94 -5.58
C GLY A 96 -14.42 -10.52 -4.25
N SER A 97 -15.25 -11.23 -3.48
CA SER A 97 -14.80 -11.89 -2.24
C SER A 97 -13.69 -12.92 -2.49
N VAL A 98 -13.62 -13.52 -3.68
CA VAL A 98 -12.54 -14.43 -4.07
C VAL A 98 -11.17 -13.73 -4.03
N LEU A 99 -11.13 -12.42 -4.33
CA LEU A 99 -9.90 -11.62 -4.30
C LEU A 99 -9.47 -11.27 -2.86
N GLU A 100 -10.29 -11.53 -1.84
CA GLU A 100 -9.94 -11.25 -0.44
C GLU A 100 -8.94 -12.26 0.14
N HIS A 101 -8.78 -13.43 -0.50
CA HIS A 101 -7.80 -14.45 -0.10
C HIS A 101 -6.36 -14.07 -0.42
N VAL A 102 -6.14 -13.14 -1.34
CA VAL A 102 -4.82 -12.72 -1.82
C VAL A 102 -4.43 -11.42 -1.15
N SER A 103 -3.25 -11.33 -0.54
CA SER A 103 -2.80 -10.15 0.20
C SER A 103 -1.37 -9.73 -0.12
N TYR A 104 -1.13 -8.42 -0.13
CA TYR A 104 0.17 -7.80 -0.36
C TYR A 104 0.48 -6.76 0.71
N SER A 105 1.75 -6.66 1.09
CA SER A 105 2.27 -5.64 2.00
C SER A 105 3.19 -4.70 1.25
N VAL A 106 2.82 -3.42 1.20
CA VAL A 106 3.55 -2.35 0.51
C VAL A 106 4.13 -1.39 1.54
N LEU A 107 5.45 -1.24 1.56
CA LEU A 107 6.11 -0.17 2.28
C LEU A 107 6.07 1.10 1.44
N LEU A 108 5.48 2.17 1.97
CA LEU A 108 5.43 3.49 1.37
C LEU A 108 6.27 4.49 2.17
N TRP A 109 7.07 5.29 1.48
CA TRP A 109 7.80 6.43 2.04
C TRP A 109 7.82 7.60 1.06
N GLY A 110 8.34 8.76 1.49
CA GLY A 110 8.14 10.00 0.74
C GLY A 110 6.68 10.43 0.65
N VAL A 111 5.87 10.01 1.62
CA VAL A 111 4.44 10.35 1.76
C VAL A 111 4.20 11.14 3.05
N SER A 112 3.29 12.11 3.00
CA SER A 112 3.05 13.10 4.03
C SER A 112 2.14 12.59 5.15
N ARG A 113 2.12 13.31 6.27
CA ARG A 113 1.12 13.11 7.33
C ARG A 113 -0.29 13.39 6.84
N ALA A 114 -0.49 14.38 5.97
CA ALA A 114 -1.81 14.64 5.38
C ALA A 114 -2.30 13.43 4.58
N PHE A 115 -1.51 12.94 3.63
CA PHE A 115 -1.88 11.77 2.83
C PHE A 115 -2.18 10.56 3.71
N THR A 116 -1.31 10.26 4.68
CA THR A 116 -1.54 9.08 5.52
C THR A 116 -2.79 9.20 6.38
N HIS A 117 -3.24 10.41 6.72
CA HIS A 117 -4.51 10.64 7.40
C HIS A 117 -5.73 10.33 6.50
N GLU A 118 -5.59 10.45 5.17
CA GLU A 118 -6.58 9.99 4.19
C GLU A 118 -6.51 8.49 3.92
N LEU A 119 -5.29 7.94 3.86
CA LEU A 119 -5.03 6.54 3.57
C LEU A 119 -5.64 5.62 4.63
N VAL A 120 -5.43 5.92 5.92
CA VAL A 120 -5.92 5.08 7.03
C VAL A 120 -7.44 5.10 7.20
N ARG A 121 -8.16 5.85 6.36
CA ARG A 121 -9.64 5.79 6.27
C ARG A 121 -10.13 4.55 5.52
N HIS A 122 -9.25 3.92 4.74
CA HIS A 122 -9.49 2.62 4.12
C HIS A 122 -9.32 1.52 5.17
N ARG A 123 -10.44 1.04 5.72
CA ARG A 123 -10.44 0.13 6.88
C ARG A 123 -10.54 -1.34 6.50
N ALA A 124 -11.49 -1.67 5.62
CA ALA A 124 -11.80 -3.05 5.30
C ALA A 124 -10.65 -3.69 4.54
N GLY A 125 -10.16 -4.83 5.03
CA GLY A 125 -9.09 -5.60 4.39
C GLY A 125 -7.70 -4.95 4.48
N PHE A 126 -7.50 -3.89 5.28
CA PHE A 126 -6.20 -3.25 5.46
C PHE A 126 -5.66 -3.34 6.89
N GLY A 127 -4.34 -3.48 7.01
CA GLY A 127 -3.54 -3.32 8.22
C GLY A 127 -2.44 -2.28 8.02
N PHE A 128 -2.15 -1.49 9.06
CA PHE A 128 -1.22 -0.36 8.99
C PHE A 128 -0.17 -0.42 10.09
N SER A 129 1.09 -0.21 9.73
CA SER A 129 2.17 0.07 10.67
C SER A 129 2.89 1.34 10.24
N GLN A 130 2.80 2.40 11.05
CA GLN A 130 3.28 3.72 10.68
C GLN A 130 4.37 4.22 11.65
N VAL A 131 5.35 4.94 11.11
CA VAL A 131 6.34 5.67 11.91
C VAL A 131 5.62 6.53 12.97
N SER A 132 6.02 6.39 14.23
CA SER A 132 5.41 7.14 15.33
C SER A 132 6.22 8.37 15.69
N GLN A 133 5.65 9.56 15.49
CA GLN A 133 6.22 10.83 15.96
C GLN A 133 6.25 10.96 17.50
N ARG A 134 5.66 10.00 18.25
CA ARG A 134 5.82 9.95 19.71
C ARG A 134 7.11 9.25 20.12
N TYR A 135 7.64 8.37 19.26
CA TYR A 135 8.78 7.53 19.56
C TYR A 135 10.02 7.90 18.76
N VAL A 136 9.89 8.28 17.50
CA VAL A 136 11.03 8.60 16.64
C VAL A 136 11.59 9.99 16.97
N ALA A 137 12.91 10.08 17.07
CA ALA A 137 13.61 11.31 17.42
C ALA A 137 13.63 12.33 16.27
N GLY A 138 13.76 13.62 16.62
CA GLY A 138 13.81 14.74 15.67
C GLY A 138 14.86 14.60 14.56
N LYS A 139 16.00 13.95 14.85
CA LYS A 139 17.06 13.70 13.84
C LYS A 139 16.63 12.87 12.62
N HIS A 140 15.49 12.17 12.72
CA HIS A 140 14.90 11.40 11.62
C HIS A 140 13.77 12.14 10.91
N LEU A 141 13.50 13.40 11.27
CA LEU A 141 12.52 14.21 10.57
C LEU A 141 12.92 14.39 9.12
N ARG A 142 11.94 14.16 8.26
CA ARG A 142 11.99 14.42 6.83
C ARG A 142 10.64 15.02 6.43
N PHE A 143 10.59 15.65 5.27
CA PHE A 143 9.38 16.31 4.77
C PHE A 143 9.03 15.83 3.37
N VAL A 144 7.86 16.22 2.87
CA VAL A 144 7.36 15.89 1.54
C VAL A 144 6.95 17.18 0.84
N GLU A 145 7.58 17.43 -0.30
CA GLU A 145 7.21 18.49 -1.22
C GLU A 145 6.05 18.03 -2.10
N THR A 146 5.03 18.87 -2.25
CA THR A 146 3.91 18.63 -3.18
C THR A 146 4.22 19.21 -4.56
N PRO A 147 3.62 18.71 -5.66
CA PRO A 147 3.82 19.28 -6.99
C PRO A 147 3.44 20.76 -7.09
N ALA A 148 2.39 21.17 -6.36
CA ALA A 148 1.99 22.57 -6.28
C ALA A 148 3.11 23.44 -5.68
N ILE A 149 3.73 22.98 -4.60
CA ILE A 149 4.89 23.67 -3.99
C ILE A 149 6.07 23.69 -4.95
N ALA A 150 6.37 22.56 -5.59
CA ALA A 150 7.48 22.43 -6.53
C ALA A 150 7.37 23.41 -7.72
N ALA A 151 6.14 23.70 -8.17
CA ALA A 151 5.86 24.64 -9.24
C ALA A 151 5.84 26.10 -8.79
N ALA A 152 5.50 26.37 -7.53
CA ALA A 152 5.28 27.72 -7.02
C ALA A 152 6.47 28.31 -6.25
N ASP A 153 6.93 27.65 -5.19
CA ASP A 153 7.92 28.23 -4.25
C ASP A 153 8.68 27.16 -3.46
N ARG A 154 9.60 26.46 -4.14
CA ARG A 154 10.50 25.50 -3.48
C ARG A 154 11.38 26.17 -2.43
N ALA A 155 11.88 27.37 -2.68
CA ALA A 155 12.80 28.05 -1.77
C ALA A 155 12.10 28.42 -0.45
N GLY A 156 10.87 28.93 -0.51
CA GLY A 156 10.04 29.17 0.66
C GLY A 156 9.69 27.90 1.42
N PHE A 157 9.40 26.79 0.70
CA PHE A 157 9.21 25.48 1.34
C PHE A 157 10.46 25.00 2.07
N GLU A 158 11.64 25.09 1.47
CA GLU A 158 12.91 24.70 2.11
C GLU A 158 13.19 25.54 3.37
N ALA A 159 13.01 26.85 3.28
CA ALA A 159 13.16 27.74 4.45
C ALA A 159 12.15 27.40 5.57
N TRP A 160 10.93 27.04 5.19
CA TRP A 160 9.88 26.69 6.14
C TRP A 160 10.16 25.36 6.86
N ILE A 161 10.56 24.30 6.14
CA ILE A 161 10.86 23.02 6.78
C ILE A 161 12.09 23.10 7.69
N ASP A 162 13.08 23.94 7.34
CA ASP A 162 14.22 24.25 8.22
C ASP A 162 13.74 24.92 9.51
N ALA A 163 12.84 25.91 9.40
CA ALA A 163 12.25 26.56 10.57
C ALA A 163 11.45 25.57 11.44
N CYS A 164 10.73 24.62 10.84
CA CYS A 164 10.02 23.57 11.56
C CYS A 164 10.96 22.66 12.36
N VAL A 165 12.13 22.30 11.82
CA VAL A 165 13.15 21.52 12.54
C VAL A 165 13.68 22.30 13.73
N VAL A 166 14.06 23.56 13.53
CA VAL A 166 14.55 24.44 14.62
C VAL A 166 13.51 24.58 15.73
N GLU A 167 12.24 24.80 15.37
CA GLU A 167 11.14 24.91 16.33
C GLU A 167 10.89 23.60 17.08
N TYR A 168 10.93 22.46 16.39
CA TYR A 168 10.80 21.15 17.03
C TYR A 168 11.89 20.94 18.08
N GLU A 169 13.15 21.21 17.74
CA GLU A 169 14.27 21.05 18.67
C GLU A 169 14.18 22.04 19.84
N ARG A 170 13.77 23.29 19.58
CA ARG A 170 13.56 24.30 20.61
C ARG A 170 12.51 23.82 21.63
N ARG A 171 11.38 23.28 21.15
CA ARG A 171 10.32 22.72 22.00
C ARG A 171 10.81 21.49 22.77
N GLU A 172 11.51 20.57 22.11
CA GLU A 172 12.06 19.37 22.75
C GLU A 172 12.99 19.77 23.92
N ARG A 173 13.94 20.70 23.68
CA ARG A 173 14.83 21.23 24.72
C ARG A 173 14.08 21.89 25.88
N GLN A 174 13.09 22.73 25.59
CA GLN A 174 12.30 23.40 26.63
C GLN A 174 11.51 22.41 27.49
N LEU A 175 10.88 21.41 26.86
CA LEU A 175 10.11 20.38 27.57
C LEU A 175 11.00 19.48 28.43
N LEU A 176 12.21 19.18 27.98
CA LEU A 176 13.20 18.44 28.76
C LEU A 176 13.64 19.21 30.00
N ALA A 177 13.98 20.49 29.83
CA ALA A 177 14.38 21.37 30.93
C ALA A 177 13.25 21.54 31.95
N ALA A 178 12.03 21.85 31.49
CA ALA A 178 10.86 22.04 32.34
C ALA A 178 10.53 20.80 33.18
N ARG A 179 10.79 19.60 32.64
CA ARG A 179 10.55 18.33 33.33
C ARG A 179 11.78 17.76 34.04
N ARG A 180 12.92 18.46 33.99
CA ARG A 180 14.22 18.03 34.53
C ARG A 180 14.64 16.63 34.04
N ILE A 181 14.38 16.36 32.76
CA ILE A 181 14.71 15.07 32.13
C ILE A 181 16.07 15.17 31.44
N ASP A 182 17.02 14.37 31.89
CA ASP A 182 18.27 14.12 31.17
C ASP A 182 18.03 13.08 30.06
N MET A 183 18.17 13.50 28.80
CA MET A 183 17.93 12.62 27.64
C MET A 183 18.82 11.39 27.59
N SER A 184 20.02 11.45 28.17
CA SER A 184 20.94 10.30 28.21
C SER A 184 20.46 9.19 29.14
N LYS A 185 19.61 9.53 30.12
CA LYS A 185 19.05 8.62 31.14
C LYS A 185 17.53 8.47 31.06
N ALA A 186 16.88 9.19 30.16
CA ALA A 186 15.43 9.23 30.06
C ALA A 186 14.84 7.84 29.81
N THR A 187 13.72 7.53 30.45
CA THR A 187 12.94 6.33 30.13
C THR A 187 12.21 6.50 28.79
N THR A 188 11.69 5.40 28.25
CA THR A 188 10.88 5.44 27.02
C THR A 188 9.65 6.34 27.18
N ASP A 189 8.97 6.30 28.32
CA ASP A 189 7.78 7.11 28.58
C ASP A 189 8.12 8.60 28.73
N GLN A 190 9.26 8.92 29.35
CA GLN A 190 9.75 10.30 29.43
C GLN A 190 10.04 10.88 28.05
N ARG A 191 10.79 10.14 27.20
CA ARG A 191 11.03 10.53 25.81
C ARG A 191 9.73 10.73 25.04
N LYS A 192 8.80 9.79 25.20
CA LYS A 192 7.49 9.81 24.54
C LYS A 192 6.66 11.01 24.95
N ALA A 193 6.64 11.35 26.24
CA ALA A 193 5.88 12.47 26.77
C ALA A 193 6.42 13.84 26.31
N VAL A 194 7.72 13.94 26.08
CA VAL A 194 8.35 15.13 25.48
C VAL A 194 8.04 15.21 23.98
N ARG A 195 8.34 14.15 23.22
CA ARG A 195 8.19 14.14 21.76
C ARG A 195 6.76 14.33 21.31
N GLN A 196 5.79 13.78 22.03
CA GLN A 196 4.37 13.93 21.68
C GLN A 196 3.86 15.38 21.76
N GLU A 197 4.51 16.22 22.57
CA GLU A 197 4.23 17.65 22.69
C GLU A 197 5.10 18.48 21.73
N ALA A 198 6.39 18.15 21.60
CA ALA A 198 7.29 18.83 20.67
C ALA A 198 6.79 18.77 19.23
N ARG A 199 6.29 17.59 18.80
CA ARG A 199 5.79 17.37 17.43
C ARG A 199 4.60 18.24 17.02
N ARG A 200 3.93 18.96 17.95
CA ARG A 200 2.77 19.80 17.62
C ARG A 200 3.11 20.99 16.72
N CYS A 201 4.39 21.30 16.49
CA CYS A 201 4.82 22.28 15.49
C CYS A 201 5.06 21.68 14.11
N LEU A 202 5.03 20.35 13.96
CA LEU A 202 5.31 19.72 12.69
C LEU A 202 4.14 19.92 11.73
N PRO A 203 4.41 20.24 10.47
CA PRO A 203 3.39 20.44 9.46
C PRO A 203 2.87 19.10 8.92
N ASN A 204 1.82 19.17 8.10
CA ASN A 204 1.25 18.01 7.42
C ASN A 204 2.25 17.35 6.44
N GLU A 205 3.23 18.11 6.00
CA GLU A 205 4.30 17.77 5.09
C GLU A 205 5.39 16.96 5.78
N ALA A 206 5.35 16.81 7.11
CA ALA A 206 6.20 15.87 7.81
C ALA A 206 5.99 14.47 7.21
N GLU A 207 7.08 13.85 6.77
CA GLU A 207 7.03 12.54 6.13
C GLU A 207 6.60 11.47 7.15
N ALA A 208 5.77 10.54 6.69
CA ALA A 208 5.17 9.52 7.53
C ALA A 208 5.23 8.14 6.85
N PRO A 209 6.43 7.51 6.77
CA PRO A 209 6.55 6.17 6.21
C PRO A 209 5.59 5.18 6.88
N ILE A 210 4.99 4.33 6.06
CA ILE A 210 3.91 3.44 6.46
C ILE A 210 4.00 2.12 5.70
N LEU A 211 3.97 1.01 6.43
CA LEU A 211 3.72 -0.31 5.89
C LEU A 211 2.20 -0.53 5.85
N VAL A 212 1.71 -0.88 4.67
CA VAL A 212 0.29 -1.11 4.41
C VAL A 212 0.14 -2.54 3.90
N THR A 213 -0.57 -3.37 4.65
CA THR A 213 -0.96 -4.71 4.20
C THR A 213 -2.42 -4.67 3.80
N GLY A 214 -2.77 -5.23 2.65
CA GLY A 214 -4.17 -5.39 2.30
C GLY A 214 -4.44 -6.52 1.33
N ASN A 215 -5.68 -7.01 1.33
CA ASN A 215 -6.12 -7.97 0.33
C ASN A 215 -6.41 -7.29 -1.02
N VAL A 216 -6.46 -8.06 -2.11
CA VAL A 216 -6.56 -7.51 -3.47
C VAL A 216 -7.84 -6.71 -3.67
N ARG A 217 -8.96 -7.16 -3.13
CA ARG A 217 -10.21 -6.39 -3.16
C ARG A 217 -10.07 -5.03 -2.48
N ALA A 218 -9.41 -4.97 -1.33
CA ALA A 218 -9.15 -3.74 -0.61
C ALA A 218 -8.20 -2.81 -1.38
N TRP A 219 -7.14 -3.35 -1.98
CA TRP A 219 -6.23 -2.60 -2.86
C TRP A 219 -6.96 -2.02 -4.08
N ARG A 220 -7.77 -2.83 -4.76
CA ARG A 220 -8.61 -2.40 -5.90
C ARG A 220 -9.53 -1.25 -5.52
N HIS A 221 -10.20 -1.37 -4.37
CA HIS A 221 -11.02 -0.28 -3.83
C HIS A 221 -10.21 0.99 -3.55
N MET A 222 -9.05 0.90 -2.90
CA MET A 222 -8.19 2.05 -2.62
C MET A 222 -7.75 2.74 -3.91
N VAL A 223 -7.31 1.96 -4.89
CA VAL A 223 -6.90 2.43 -6.23
C VAL A 223 -8.06 3.15 -6.92
N GLU A 224 -9.26 2.56 -6.97
CA GLU A 224 -10.44 3.20 -7.56
C GLU A 224 -10.79 4.56 -6.92
N GLN A 225 -10.68 4.66 -5.60
CA GLN A 225 -11.02 5.91 -4.90
C GLN A 225 -9.91 6.97 -5.04
N ARG A 226 -8.64 6.56 -5.01
CA ARG A 226 -7.51 7.47 -4.83
C ARG A 226 -6.75 7.76 -6.11
N ALA A 227 -6.66 6.82 -7.05
CA ALA A 227 -6.14 7.08 -8.39
C ALA A 227 -7.25 7.64 -9.30
N SER A 228 -7.89 8.73 -8.87
CA SER A 228 -9.05 9.34 -9.52
C SER A 228 -8.87 10.85 -9.71
N GLN A 229 -9.68 11.45 -10.60
CA GLN A 229 -9.64 12.89 -10.84
C GLN A 229 -10.10 13.74 -9.64
N TYR A 230 -10.83 13.14 -8.71
CA TYR A 230 -11.39 13.83 -7.53
C TYR A 230 -10.49 13.72 -6.30
N ALA A 231 -9.45 12.89 -6.36
CA ALA A 231 -8.55 12.68 -5.24
C ALA A 231 -7.56 13.83 -5.10
N ASP A 232 -7.08 14.05 -3.86
CA ASP A 232 -5.90 14.86 -3.62
C ASP A 232 -4.72 14.42 -4.51
N ALA A 233 -3.91 15.36 -4.97
CA ALA A 233 -2.82 15.09 -5.91
C ALA A 233 -1.76 14.15 -5.33
N GLU A 234 -1.43 14.25 -4.04
CA GLU A 234 -0.52 13.32 -3.37
C GLU A 234 -1.15 11.93 -3.24
N ALA A 235 -2.42 11.87 -2.85
CA ALA A 235 -3.15 10.61 -2.78
C ALA A 235 -3.21 9.89 -4.13
N CYS A 236 -3.44 10.64 -5.21
CA CYS A 236 -3.42 10.13 -6.58
C CYS A 236 -2.05 9.58 -6.96
N ARG A 237 -0.96 10.33 -6.73
CA ARG A 237 0.41 9.84 -7.00
C ARG A 237 0.73 8.56 -6.23
N ALA A 238 0.44 8.52 -4.93
CA ALA A 238 0.72 7.36 -4.11
C ALA A 238 -0.11 6.13 -4.52
N ALA A 239 -1.40 6.31 -4.83
CA ALA A 239 -2.28 5.24 -5.29
C ALA A 239 -1.88 4.71 -6.67
N MET A 240 -1.52 5.59 -7.60
CA MET A 240 -0.99 5.19 -8.93
C MET A 240 0.31 4.41 -8.81
N LEU A 241 1.20 4.80 -7.89
CA LEU A 241 2.43 4.07 -7.63
C LEU A 241 2.15 2.67 -7.08
N CYS A 242 1.25 2.54 -6.09
CA CYS A 242 0.81 1.24 -5.60
C CYS A 242 0.18 0.39 -6.70
N PHE A 243 -0.74 0.96 -7.50
CA PHE A 243 -1.36 0.27 -8.63
C PHE A 243 -0.30 -0.26 -9.60
N THR A 244 0.66 0.58 -9.99
CA THR A 244 1.71 0.20 -10.93
C THR A 244 2.53 -0.98 -10.39
N LYS A 245 2.92 -0.92 -9.10
CA LYS A 245 3.69 -1.99 -8.46
C LYS A 245 2.90 -3.28 -8.31
N LEU A 246 1.63 -3.21 -7.91
CA LEU A 246 0.78 -4.39 -7.74
C LEU A 246 0.42 -5.03 -9.10
N ARG A 247 0.18 -4.22 -10.13
CA ARG A 247 -0.06 -4.69 -11.50
C ARG A 247 1.18 -5.32 -12.14
N GLU A 248 2.35 -4.73 -11.92
CA GLU A 248 3.63 -5.30 -12.39
C GLU A 248 3.90 -6.65 -11.72
N PHE A 249 3.58 -6.76 -10.43
CA PHE A 249 3.79 -7.98 -9.65
C PHE A 249 2.79 -9.09 -10.00
N GLU A 250 1.50 -8.78 -10.16
CA GLU A 250 0.41 -9.76 -10.35
C GLU A 250 -0.59 -9.33 -11.45
N PRO A 251 -0.17 -9.33 -12.72
CA PRO A 251 -0.89 -8.66 -13.82
C PRO A 251 -2.34 -9.16 -14.01
N LEU A 252 -2.62 -10.45 -13.84
CA LEU A 252 -3.95 -11.02 -14.06
C LEU A 252 -5.03 -10.46 -13.11
N LEU A 253 -4.63 -9.99 -11.93
CA LEU A 253 -5.55 -9.41 -10.95
C LEU A 253 -5.91 -7.94 -11.27
N TRP A 254 -5.19 -7.32 -12.22
CA TRP A 254 -5.28 -5.88 -12.53
C TRP A 254 -5.51 -5.56 -14.01
N GLU A 255 -5.58 -6.56 -14.89
CA GLU A 255 -5.71 -6.39 -16.35
C GLU A 255 -6.92 -5.56 -16.82
N ASP A 256 -7.96 -5.46 -15.99
CA ASP A 256 -9.18 -4.71 -16.29
C ASP A 256 -9.04 -3.19 -16.07
N TYR A 257 -7.95 -2.75 -15.46
CA TYR A 257 -7.67 -1.33 -15.27
C TYR A 257 -6.99 -0.72 -16.49
N THR A 258 -7.51 0.42 -16.91
CA THR A 258 -6.95 1.30 -17.94
C THR A 258 -6.45 2.59 -17.30
N ILE A 259 -5.32 3.10 -17.80
CA ILE A 259 -4.78 4.40 -17.37
C ILE A 259 -5.44 5.50 -18.19
N GLU A 260 -5.89 6.55 -17.52
CA GLU A 260 -6.50 7.74 -18.13
C GLU A 260 -5.70 8.99 -17.71
N ASN A 261 -5.66 10.02 -18.56
CA ASN A 261 -5.00 11.30 -18.28
C ASN A 261 -6.05 12.42 -18.27
N VAL A 262 -6.94 12.40 -17.28
CA VAL A 262 -8.10 13.31 -17.21
C VAL A 262 -7.92 14.46 -16.22
N ARG A 263 -6.84 14.48 -15.46
CA ARG A 263 -6.56 15.54 -14.49
C ARG A 263 -5.87 16.73 -15.13
N GLU A 264 -6.26 17.93 -14.73
CA GLU A 264 -5.65 19.19 -15.18
C GLU A 264 -4.17 19.29 -14.78
N ASP A 265 -3.79 18.70 -13.65
CA ASP A 265 -2.40 18.65 -13.17
C ASP A 265 -1.53 17.61 -13.88
N GLY A 266 -2.07 16.90 -14.87
CA GLY A 266 -1.36 15.90 -15.67
C GLY A 266 -1.06 14.59 -14.96
N LEU A 267 -1.54 14.39 -13.72
CA LEU A 267 -1.37 13.12 -13.03
C LEU A 267 -2.24 12.03 -13.68
N PRO A 268 -1.69 10.83 -13.91
CA PRO A 268 -2.47 9.72 -14.44
C PRO A 268 -3.48 9.23 -13.40
N THR A 269 -4.62 8.74 -13.87
CA THR A 269 -5.66 8.08 -13.07
C THR A 269 -5.93 6.69 -13.63
N VAL A 270 -6.81 5.92 -12.99
CA VAL A 270 -7.26 4.65 -13.54
C VAL A 270 -8.77 4.54 -13.63
N ARG A 271 -9.22 3.67 -14.54
CA ARG A 271 -10.61 3.25 -14.67
C ARG A 271 -10.69 1.74 -14.88
N THR A 272 -11.65 1.12 -14.21
CA THR A 272 -12.06 -0.28 -14.43
C THR A 272 -13.55 -0.36 -14.78
N PRO A 273 -13.97 -1.30 -15.64
CA PRO A 273 -15.39 -1.63 -15.82
C PRO A 273 -15.99 -2.38 -14.62
N TYR A 274 -15.17 -3.00 -13.76
CA TYR A 274 -15.60 -3.87 -12.66
C TYR A 274 -15.38 -3.19 -11.30
N ARG A 275 -16.17 -2.15 -11.02
CA ARG A 275 -16.06 -1.38 -9.76
C ARG A 275 -16.54 -2.18 -8.55
N LYS A 276 -15.93 -1.93 -7.39
CA LYS A 276 -16.27 -2.57 -6.08
C LYS A 276 -16.04 -4.08 -6.03
N VAL A 277 -15.23 -4.59 -6.96
CA VAL A 277 -14.81 -5.98 -7.06
C VAL A 277 -13.36 -6.10 -6.63
#